data_AF-A0A855NC17-F1
#
_entry.id   AF-A0A855NC17-F1
#
_cell.length_a   1.000
_cell.length_b   1.000
_cell.length_c   1.000
_cell.angle_alpha   90.00
_cell.angle_beta   90.00
_cell.angle_gamma   90.00
#
_symmetry.space_group_name_H-M   'P 1'
#
loop_
_entity.id
_entity.type
_entity.pdbx_description
1 polymer ?
#
loop_
_entity_poly.entity_id
_entity_poly.type
_entity_poly.pdbx_seq_one_letter_code
_entity_poly.pdbx_strand_id
1 'polypeptide(L)'
;MRLSQMQDIAGVRTVFNTISEVYDFADDMQKTYSKNQNFSFKSSKDYINRPKEDGYRGIHQIFIYKKGPHKDSFGLSVELQIRTLLQHYWATAVEILSLKSSLNLKLGEGLEYKKEFFKL
;
A
#
# COMPACT_ATOMS: atom_id res chain seq x y z
N MET A 1 22.16 -1.77 -1.63
CA MET A 1 20.95 -1.08 -1.12
C MET A 1 20.98 -1.11 0.40
N ARG A 2 20.86 0.02 1.10
CA ARG A 2 20.75 0.02 2.57
C ARG A 2 19.31 -0.32 2.95
N LEU A 3 19.10 -1.34 3.80
CA LEU A 3 17.77 -1.78 4.25
C LEU A 3 16.93 -0.62 4.80
N SER A 4 17.56 0.35 5.44
CA SER A 4 16.93 1.55 6.02
C SER A 4 16.30 2.51 5.00
N GLN A 5 16.57 2.34 3.71
CA GLN A 5 15.96 3.14 2.63
C GLN A 5 14.71 2.49 2.04
N MET A 6 14.44 1.22 2.35
CA MET A 6 13.21 0.54 1.92
C MET A 6 12.04 1.07 2.74
N GLN A 7 10.97 1.47 2.04
CA GLN A 7 9.76 2.02 2.67
C GLN A 7 8.83 0.92 3.21
N ASP A 8 9.12 -0.33 2.84
CA ASP A 8 8.30 -1.52 3.00
C ASP A 8 9.09 -2.67 3.66
N ILE A 9 9.95 -2.39 4.64
CA ILE A 9 10.65 -3.46 5.37
C ILE A 9 9.67 -4.40 6.10
N ALA A 10 8.50 -3.86 6.44
CA ALA A 10 7.33 -4.60 6.85
C ALA A 10 6.11 -3.99 6.16
N GLY A 11 5.23 -4.85 5.64
CA GLY A 11 3.99 -4.47 5.00
C GLY A 11 2.79 -5.09 5.70
N VAL A 12 1.83 -4.27 6.12
CA VAL A 12 0.55 -4.71 6.67
C VAL A 12 -0.55 -4.38 5.67
N ARG A 13 -1.48 -5.30 5.46
CA ARG A 13 -2.64 -5.08 4.60
C ARG A 13 -3.93 -5.22 5.39
N THR A 14 -4.81 -4.25 5.22
CA THR A 14 -6.17 -4.27 5.76
C THR A 14 -7.15 -4.14 4.61
N VAL A 15 -8.21 -4.94 4.64
CA VAL A 15 -9.19 -5.04 3.55
C VAL A 15 -10.59 -4.86 4.14
N PHE A 16 -11.33 -3.89 3.59
CA PHE A 16 -12.66 -3.49 4.03
C PHE A 16 -13.72 -3.77 2.94
N ASN A 17 -14.99 -3.67 3.29
CA ASN A 17 -16.07 -3.91 2.34
C ASN A 17 -16.38 -2.67 1.51
N THR A 18 -16.28 -1.48 2.13
CA THR A 18 -16.68 -0.21 1.51
C THR A 18 -15.52 0.79 1.44
N ILE A 19 -15.64 1.76 0.52
CA ILE A 19 -14.68 2.86 0.41
C ILE A 19 -14.74 3.80 1.63
N SER A 20 -15.92 3.97 2.24
CA SER A 20 -16.05 4.76 3.48
C SER A 20 -15.18 4.18 4.58
N GLU A 21 -15.31 2.89 4.87
CA GLU A 21 -14.51 2.20 5.89
C GLU A 21 -13.00 2.32 5.64
N VAL A 22 -12.58 2.32 4.37
CA VAL A 22 -11.17 2.54 4.00
C VAL A 22 -10.70 3.94 4.41
N TYR A 23 -11.49 4.98 4.12
CA TYR A 23 -11.14 6.35 4.49
C TYR A 23 -11.23 6.58 6.00
N ASP A 24 -12.28 6.08 6.65
CA ASP A 24 -12.49 6.19 8.09
C ASP A 24 -11.31 5.56 8.84
N PHE A 25 -10.93 4.33 8.47
CA PHE A 25 -9.79 3.65 9.08
C PHE A 25 -8.45 4.35 8.79
N ALA A 26 -8.26 4.85 7.57
CA ALA A 26 -7.05 5.58 7.21
C ALA A 26 -6.88 6.85 8.07
N ASP A 27 -7.96 7.61 8.27
CA ASP A 27 -7.96 8.81 9.10
C ASP A 27 -7.70 8.48 10.58
N ASP A 28 -8.35 7.44 11.10
CA ASP A 28 -8.13 6.96 12.47
C ASP A 28 -6.68 6.53 12.72
N MET A 29 -6.07 5.82 11.77
CA MET A 29 -4.66 5.43 11.85
C MET A 29 -3.74 6.66 11.83
N GLN A 30 -4.00 7.64 10.96
CA GLN A 30 -3.22 8.87 10.96
C GLN A 30 -3.33 9.61 12.30
N LYS A 31 -4.54 9.78 12.83
CA LYS A 31 -4.79 10.46 14.11
C LYS A 31 -4.14 9.73 15.28
N THR A 32 -4.34 8.41 15.37
CA THR A 32 -3.81 7.57 16.46
C THR A 32 -2.28 7.64 16.52
N TYR A 33 -1.62 7.56 15.36
CA TYR A 33 -0.17 7.53 15.26
C TYR A 33 0.50 8.90 15.07
N SER A 34 -0.28 9.98 15.10
CA SER A 34 0.27 11.35 15.15
C SER A 34 0.84 11.70 16.55
N LYS A 35 0.33 11.08 17.61
CA LYS A 35 0.77 11.30 19.00
C LYS A 35 1.37 10.06 19.67
N ASN A 36 1.53 8.96 18.92
CA ASN A 36 2.00 7.69 19.46
C ASN A 36 3.52 7.70 19.70
N GLN A 37 3.96 7.07 20.79
CA GLN A 37 5.38 7.03 21.17
C GLN A 37 6.17 5.89 20.50
N ASN A 38 5.48 4.83 20.08
CA ASN A 38 6.09 3.62 19.52
C ASN A 38 6.23 3.72 18.00
N PHE A 39 5.24 4.31 17.32
CA PHE A 39 5.26 4.55 15.88
C PHE A 39 4.86 6.00 15.59
N SER A 40 5.44 6.58 14.54
CA SER A 40 5.06 7.91 14.05
C SER A 40 4.57 7.83 12.60
N PHE A 41 3.42 8.42 12.30
CA PHE A 41 2.98 8.62 10.93
C PHE A 41 3.98 9.48 10.14
N LYS A 42 4.29 9.08 8.89
CA LYS A 42 5.27 9.76 8.02
C LYS A 42 4.64 10.36 6.78
N SER A 43 3.86 9.57 6.04
CA SER A 43 3.24 10.02 4.79
C SER A 43 2.06 9.13 4.40
N SER A 44 1.20 9.65 3.53
CA SER A 44 0.13 8.87 2.91
C SER A 44 0.04 9.17 1.41
N LYS A 45 -0.33 8.15 0.64
CA LYS A 45 -0.67 8.25 -0.78
C LYS A 45 -2.07 7.67 -0.99
N ASP A 46 -2.95 8.49 -1.53
CA ASP A 46 -4.32 8.10 -1.85
C ASP A 46 -4.42 7.73 -3.36
N TYR A 47 -4.28 6.44 -3.65
CA TYR A 47 -4.49 5.92 -5.00
C TYR A 47 -5.96 5.60 -5.31
N ILE A 48 -6.88 5.82 -4.38
CA ILE A 48 -8.32 5.71 -4.67
C ILE A 48 -8.76 6.97 -5.42
N ASN A 49 -8.39 8.14 -4.89
CA ASN A 49 -8.67 9.44 -5.49
C ASN A 49 -7.72 9.78 -6.65
N ARG A 50 -6.44 9.36 -6.57
CA ARG A 50 -5.44 9.54 -7.65
C ARG A 50 -4.84 8.20 -8.07
N PRO A 51 -5.57 7.38 -8.84
CA PRO A 51 -5.10 6.07 -9.28
C PRO A 51 -3.78 6.15 -10.04
N LYS A 52 -3.01 5.07 -10.00
CA LYS A 52 -1.84 4.93 -10.86
C LYS A 52 -2.27 4.69 -12.31
N GLU A 53 -1.33 4.89 -13.24
CA GLU A 53 -1.56 4.69 -14.67
C GLU A 53 -1.98 3.25 -15.02
N ASP A 54 -1.52 2.26 -14.25
CA ASP A 54 -1.89 0.85 -14.39
C ASP A 54 -3.30 0.52 -13.86
N GLY A 55 -4.04 1.51 -13.34
CA GLY A 55 -5.36 1.32 -12.75
C GLY A 55 -5.34 0.91 -11.28
N TYR A 56 -4.15 0.84 -10.64
CA TYR A 56 -4.05 0.49 -9.23
C TYR A 56 -4.73 1.51 -8.32
N ARG A 57 -5.50 0.98 -7.35
CA ARG A 57 -6.23 1.74 -6.34
C ARG A 57 -5.99 1.20 -4.92
N GLY A 58 -6.00 2.10 -3.93
CA GLY A 58 -5.82 1.81 -2.51
C GLY A 58 -5.14 2.97 -1.77
N ILE A 59 -5.22 2.99 -0.44
CA ILE A 59 -4.49 3.99 0.36
C ILE A 59 -3.23 3.34 0.93
N HIS A 60 -2.08 4.02 0.77
CA HIS A 60 -0.81 3.62 1.38
C HIS A 60 -0.46 4.63 2.46
N GLN A 61 -0.13 4.15 3.65
CA GLN A 61 0.37 4.96 4.75
C GLN A 61 1.71 4.42 5.22
N ILE A 62 2.67 5.31 5.45
CA ILE A 62 4.00 4.95 5.94
C ILE A 62 4.12 5.39 7.39
N PHE A 63 4.57 4.47 8.24
CA PHE A 63 4.86 4.70 9.65
C PHE A 63 6.34 4.42 9.91
N ILE A 64 6.93 5.13 10.87
CA ILE A 64 8.30 4.89 11.34
C ILE A 64 8.23 4.32 12.74
N TYR A 65 8.91 3.20 12.96
CA TYR A 65 9.07 2.62 14.29
C TYR A 65 10.07 3.45 15.10
N LYS A 66 9.64 3.97 16.25
CA LYS A 66 10.40 4.91 17.08
C LYS A 66 10.87 4.32 18.40
N LYS A 67 10.07 3.42 18.98
CA LYS A 67 10.33 2.90 20.33
C LYS A 67 9.69 1.53 20.53
N GLY A 68 10.41 0.65 21.24
CA GLY A 68 9.95 -0.64 21.72
C GLY A 68 11.12 -1.60 21.97
N PRO A 69 10.88 -2.91 22.11
CA PRO A 69 11.89 -3.87 22.56
C PRO A 69 13.04 -4.07 21.56
N HIS A 70 12.76 -3.98 20.26
CA HIS A 70 13.75 -4.16 19.19
C HIS A 70 14.39 -2.84 18.77
N LYS A 71 15.44 -2.41 19.49
CA LYS A 71 16.13 -1.13 19.24
C LYS A 71 16.76 -1.04 17.86
N ASP A 72 17.25 -2.16 17.32
CA ASP A 72 17.87 -2.21 15.98
C ASP A 72 16.88 -1.92 14.85
N SER A 73 15.58 -1.98 15.14
CA SER A 73 14.51 -1.65 14.21
C SER A 73 14.09 -0.18 14.26
N PHE A 74 14.66 0.64 15.16
CA PHE A 74 14.30 2.06 15.24
C PHE A 74 14.66 2.80 13.97
N GLY A 75 13.73 3.62 13.48
CA GLY A 75 13.85 4.34 12.22
C GLY A 75 13.42 3.54 10.98
N LEU A 76 13.15 2.24 11.12
CA LEU A 76 12.62 1.44 10.01
C LEU A 76 11.17 1.81 9.70
N SER A 77 10.82 1.66 8.40
CA SER A 77 9.50 2.03 7.88
C SER A 77 8.57 0.83 7.80
N VAL A 78 7.31 1.00 8.19
CA VAL A 78 6.24 0.04 7.99
C VAL A 78 5.22 0.66 7.05
N GLU A 79 4.88 -0.06 5.99
CA GLU A 79 3.80 0.32 5.08
C GLU A 79 2.48 -0.33 5.50
N LEU A 80 1.44 0.47 5.61
CA LEU A 80 0.05 0.03 5.74
C LEU A 80 -0.68 0.26 4.43
N GLN A 81 -1.16 -0.83 3.83
CA GLN A 81 -2.00 -0.81 2.64
C GLN A 81 -3.45 -1.04 3.04
N ILE A 82 -4.32 -0.06 2.75
CA ILE A 82 -5.74 -0.08 3.09
C ILE A 82 -6.53 -0.15 1.78
N ARG A 83 -7.39 -1.16 1.65
CA ARG A 83 -8.09 -1.44 0.38
C ARG A 83 -9.52 -1.91 0.63
N THR A 84 -10.36 -1.83 -0.39
CA THR A 84 -11.58 -2.65 -0.44
C THR A 84 -11.29 -4.05 -0.92
N LEU A 85 -12.25 -4.96 -0.72
CA LEU A 85 -12.18 -6.34 -1.23
C LEU A 85 -11.95 -6.38 -2.75
N LEU A 86 -12.67 -5.54 -3.50
CA LEU A 86 -12.53 -5.44 -4.96
C LEU A 86 -11.13 -4.96 -5.38
N GLN A 87 -10.62 -3.91 -4.74
CA GLN A 87 -9.27 -3.40 -4.99
C GLN A 87 -8.21 -4.45 -4.66
N HIS A 88 -8.43 -5.24 -3.59
CA HIS A 88 -7.52 -6.31 -3.22
C HIS A 88 -7.52 -7.43 -4.27
N TYR A 89 -8.69 -7.95 -4.67
CA TYR A 89 -8.79 -8.99 -5.69
C TYR A 89 -8.19 -8.56 -7.02
N TRP A 90 -8.49 -7.34 -7.45
CA TRP A 90 -7.91 -6.78 -8.67
C TRP A 90 -6.38 -6.77 -8.63
N ALA A 91 -5.80 -6.23 -7.56
CA ALA A 91 -4.35 -6.14 -7.44
C ALA A 91 -3.67 -7.52 -7.36
N THR A 92 -4.31 -8.48 -6.69
CA THR A 92 -3.84 -9.87 -6.63
C THR A 92 -3.90 -10.52 -8.01
N ALA A 93 -4.96 -10.30 -8.78
CA ALA A 93 -5.08 -10.83 -10.14
C ALA A 93 -3.99 -10.26 -11.07
N VAL A 94 -3.78 -8.94 -11.04
CA VAL A 94 -2.71 -8.27 -11.81
C VAL A 94 -1.33 -8.80 -11.43
N GLU A 95 -1.08 -9.02 -10.14
CA GLU A 95 0.18 -9.58 -9.64
C GLU A 95 0.41 -11.01 -10.13
N ILE A 96 -0.59 -11.89 -10.02
CA ILE A 96 -0.52 -13.28 -10.50
C ILE A 96 -0.27 -13.33 -12.01
N LEU A 97 -0.97 -12.50 -12.77
CA LEU A 97 -0.78 -12.42 -14.22
C LEU A 97 0.62 -11.96 -14.57
N SER A 98 1.13 -10.94 -13.88
CA SER A 98 2.50 -10.42 -14.10
C SER A 98 3.55 -11.52 -13.88
N LEU A 99 3.39 -12.29 -12.79
CA LEU A 99 4.29 -13.40 -12.47
C LEU A 99 4.27 -14.51 -13.52
N LYS A 100 3.08 -14.83 -14.05
CA LYS A 100 2.92 -15.93 -15.01
C LYS A 100 3.35 -15.57 -16.43
N SER A 101 3.33 -14.29 -16.80
CA SER A 101 3.60 -13.86 -18.18
C SER A 101 5.05 -13.46 -18.47
N SER A 102 5.96 -13.49 -17.48
CA SER A 102 7.33 -12.92 -17.61
C SER A 102 7.34 -11.46 -18.11
N LEU A 103 6.21 -10.78 -17.95
CA LEU A 103 5.95 -9.40 -18.39
C LEU A 103 5.59 -8.62 -17.14
N ASN A 104 6.29 -7.51 -16.88
CA ASN A 104 6.00 -6.65 -15.74
C ASN A 104 4.76 -5.79 -16.02
N LEU A 105 3.56 -6.36 -15.86
CA LEU A 105 2.31 -5.59 -16.05
C LEU A 105 2.22 -4.44 -15.03
N LYS A 106 2.83 -4.57 -13.85
CA LYS A 106 3.00 -3.49 -12.84
C LYS A 106 3.87 -2.31 -13.31
N LEU A 107 4.66 -2.46 -14.38
CA LEU A 107 5.47 -1.40 -14.99
C LEU A 107 4.89 -0.93 -16.34
N GLY A 108 3.70 -1.40 -16.71
CA GLY A 108 3.10 -1.05 -18.00
C GLY A 108 3.64 -1.85 -19.19
N GLU A 109 4.32 -2.97 -18.98
CA GLU A 109 4.70 -3.88 -20.08
C GLU A 109 3.60 -4.92 -20.33
N GLY A 110 2.86 -4.74 -21.42
CA GLY A 110 1.80 -5.63 -21.89
C GLY A 110 1.01 -4.97 -23.01
N LEU A 111 0.55 -5.77 -23.99
CA LEU A 111 -0.27 -5.33 -25.12
C LEU A 111 -1.42 -4.41 -24.63
N GLU A 112 -1.62 -3.26 -25.28
CA GLU A 112 -2.56 -2.17 -24.94
C GLU A 112 -3.91 -2.68 -24.40
N TYR A 113 -4.46 -3.73 -25.02
CA TYR A 113 -5.76 -4.31 -24.67
C TYR A 113 -5.86 -4.88 -23.25
N LYS A 114 -4.75 -5.35 -22.65
CA LYS A 114 -4.76 -5.88 -21.29
C LYS A 114 -4.78 -4.78 -20.23
N LYS A 115 -4.25 -3.59 -20.54
CA LYS A 115 -4.27 -2.44 -19.62
C LYS A 115 -5.68 -1.87 -19.47
N GLU A 116 -6.43 -1.78 -20.56
CA GLU A 116 -7.84 -1.35 -20.50
C GLU A 116 -8.73 -2.35 -19.78
N PHE A 117 -8.55 -3.65 -20.03
CA PHE A 117 -9.36 -4.70 -19.41
C PHE A 117 -9.31 -4.68 -17.87
N PHE A 118 -8.16 -4.30 -17.30
CA PHE A 118 -7.97 -4.22 -15.85
C PHE A 118 -8.15 -2.79 -15.31
N LYS A 119 -8.57 -1.79 -16.07
CA LYS A 119 -8.74 -0.46 -15.47
C LYS A 119 -10.02 -0.42 -14.64
N LEU A 120 -9.88 -0.36 -13.31
CA LEU A 120 -10.97 -0.03 -12.37
C LEU A 120 -11.26 1.46 -12.38
#